data_AF-A0A6I8PI48-F1
#
_entry.id   AF-A0A6I8PI48-F1
#
_cell.length_a   1.000
_cell.length_b   1.000
_cell.length_c   1.000
_cell.angle_alpha   90.00
_cell.angle_beta   90.00
_cell.angle_gamma   90.00
#
_symmetry.space_group_name_H-M   'P 1'
#
loop_
_entity.id
_entity.type
_entity.pdbx_description
1 polymer ?
#
loop_
_entity_poly.entity_id
_entity_poly.type
_entity_poly.pdbx_seq_one_letter_code
_entity_poly.pdbx_strand_id
1 'polypeptide(L)'
;MLPPYVLIFVCAGFLPASMAESSAQYPPLWDVTPGRFQDYPFEANRFIINPWNYLERMGMYKILLSQSAKYFSDLGPNNEENLLWGLPLQHGWQFHTGRLADPTNVTTCGYEAGDPLCISEESWWACMNYHLCTLPVLAAVDAGIMGVSSDQVQLLPPQNDQENFCYNVTDCESAFPEVMGKWKAFYEVIHQSGHFVFHWLVWADVKNGGDLGLSWIDWLIN
;
A
#
# COMPACT_ATOMS: atom_id res chain seq x y z
N MET A 1 -36.02 10.73 -26.38
CA MET A 1 -34.94 11.29 -25.55
C MET A 1 -34.70 10.31 -24.42
N LEU A 2 -33.61 9.56 -24.50
CA LEU A 2 -33.18 8.51 -23.56
C LEU A 2 -31.80 8.91 -23.04
N PRO A 3 -31.47 8.67 -21.76
CA PRO A 3 -30.17 9.02 -21.19
C PRO A 3 -29.07 8.04 -21.68
N PRO A 4 -27.79 8.46 -21.69
CA PRO A 4 -26.69 7.66 -22.19
C PRO A 4 -26.22 6.67 -21.10
N TYR A 5 -26.51 5.39 -21.29
CA TYR A 5 -25.76 4.34 -20.61
C TYR A 5 -24.45 4.12 -21.39
N VAL A 6 -23.33 4.49 -20.78
CA VAL A 6 -22.00 4.07 -21.23
C VAL A 6 -21.91 2.56 -21.01
N LEU A 7 -22.03 1.79 -22.10
CA LEU A 7 -21.73 0.37 -22.11
C LEU A 7 -20.21 0.19 -22.00
N ILE A 8 -19.71 -0.08 -20.80
CA ILE A 8 -18.35 -0.59 -20.61
C ILE A 8 -18.37 -2.05 -21.08
N PHE A 9 -17.84 -2.28 -22.29
CA PHE A 9 -17.48 -3.62 -22.74
C PHE A 9 -16.25 -4.08 -21.96
N VAL A 10 -16.45 -4.89 -20.91
CA VAL A 10 -15.37 -5.72 -20.37
C VAL A 10 -15.22 -6.91 -21.31
N CYS A 11 -14.24 -6.85 -22.20
CA CYS A 11 -13.80 -8.02 -22.93
C CYS A 11 -13.28 -9.04 -21.90
N ALA A 12 -14.05 -10.09 -21.66
CA ALA A 12 -13.56 -11.33 -21.07
C ALA A 12 -12.54 -11.97 -22.03
N GLY A 13 -11.33 -11.44 -22.01
CA GLY A 13 -10.18 -12.04 -22.66
C GLY A 13 -9.77 -13.27 -21.85
N PHE A 14 -10.04 -14.45 -22.40
CA PHE A 14 -9.38 -15.69 -21.99
C PHE A 14 -7.86 -15.44 -22.04
N LEU A 15 -7.22 -15.32 -20.88
CA LEU A 15 -5.76 -15.35 -20.79
C LEU A 15 -5.32 -16.79 -21.09
N PRO A 16 -4.51 -17.04 -22.12
CA PRO A 16 -3.87 -18.33 -22.28
C PRO A 16 -2.94 -18.56 -21.08
N ALA A 17 -3.06 -19.75 -20.49
CA ALA A 17 -2.18 -20.23 -19.42
C ALA A 17 -0.75 -20.42 -19.96
N SER A 18 -0.01 -19.33 -20.10
CA SER A 18 1.43 -19.36 -20.36
C SER A 18 2.07 -18.12 -19.74
N MET A 19 2.33 -18.20 -18.44
CA MET A 19 3.42 -17.56 -17.69
C MET A 19 3.20 -17.83 -16.20
N ALA A 20 3.02 -19.11 -15.84
CA ALA A 20 3.25 -19.56 -14.48
C ALA A 20 4.75 -19.87 -14.36
N GLU A 21 5.57 -18.82 -14.34
CA GLU A 21 6.94 -18.93 -13.82
C GLU A 21 6.86 -18.82 -12.31
N SER A 22 7.50 -19.75 -11.61
CA SER A 22 7.51 -19.91 -10.16
C SER A 22 8.32 -18.81 -9.43
N SER A 23 8.24 -17.56 -9.90
CA SER A 23 8.87 -16.37 -9.32
C SER A 23 7.84 -15.35 -8.78
N ALA A 24 6.56 -15.72 -8.76
CA ALA A 24 5.44 -14.84 -8.43
C ALA A 24 5.09 -14.73 -6.93
N GLN A 25 6.01 -15.06 -6.01
CA GLN A 25 5.68 -15.12 -4.58
C GLN A 25 5.92 -13.80 -3.82
N TYR A 26 6.82 -12.94 -4.30
CA TYR A 26 7.14 -11.67 -3.64
C TYR A 26 7.33 -10.52 -4.64
N PRO A 27 7.10 -9.26 -4.22
CA PRO A 27 7.38 -8.09 -5.05
C PRO A 27 8.86 -8.02 -5.51
N PRO A 28 9.16 -7.31 -6.61
CA PRO A 28 10.53 -7.08 -7.05
C PRO A 28 11.41 -6.54 -5.91
N LEU A 29 12.66 -7.04 -5.83
CA LEU A 29 13.66 -6.61 -4.87
C LEU A 29 13.29 -6.83 -3.38
N TRP A 30 12.31 -7.70 -3.10
CA TRP A 30 11.82 -7.96 -1.73
C TRP A 30 12.92 -8.29 -0.72
N ASP A 31 13.93 -9.07 -1.11
CA ASP A 31 15.00 -9.50 -0.20
C ASP A 31 15.89 -8.35 0.26
N VAL A 32 16.06 -7.31 -0.57
CA VAL A 32 16.88 -6.12 -0.25
C VAL A 32 16.06 -4.95 0.29
N THR A 33 14.73 -5.05 0.26
CA THR A 33 13.82 -4.07 0.86
C THR A 33 14.00 -4.00 2.39
N PRO A 34 14.07 -2.77 2.98
CA PRO A 34 14.05 -2.56 4.42
C PRO A 34 12.95 -3.35 5.13
N GLY A 35 13.31 -4.05 6.22
CA GLY A 35 12.38 -4.93 6.94
C GLY A 35 11.97 -4.41 8.31
N ARG A 36 12.64 -3.37 8.82
CA ARG A 36 12.43 -2.79 10.14
C ARG A 36 12.63 -1.28 10.10
N PHE A 37 12.04 -0.55 11.05
CA PHE A 37 12.22 0.90 11.14
C PHE A 37 13.69 1.33 11.32
N GLN A 38 14.50 0.52 12.00
CA GLN A 38 15.93 0.80 12.22
C GLN A 38 16.77 0.70 10.93
N ASP A 39 16.19 0.19 9.85
CA ASP A 39 16.84 0.16 8.55
C ASP A 39 16.71 1.53 7.82
N TYR A 40 15.90 2.46 8.34
CA TYR A 40 15.79 3.85 7.86
C TYR A 40 16.64 4.84 8.66
N PRO A 41 17.01 5.99 8.07
CA PRO A 41 17.62 7.11 8.80
C PRO A 41 16.78 7.54 10.00
N PHE A 42 17.43 7.83 11.12
CA PHE A 42 16.79 8.33 12.34
C PHE A 42 17.32 9.72 12.68
N GLU A 43 16.48 10.74 12.49
CA GLU A 43 16.83 12.16 12.62
C GLU A 43 15.76 12.91 13.41
N ALA A 44 16.16 13.85 14.27
CA ALA A 44 15.23 14.65 15.08
C ALA A 44 14.15 13.80 15.80
N ASN A 45 14.57 12.66 16.36
CA ASN A 45 13.73 11.66 17.04
C ASN A 45 12.69 10.95 16.15
N ARG A 46 12.89 10.93 14.83
CA ARG A 46 11.97 10.39 13.84
C ARG A 46 12.69 9.48 12.85
N PHE A 47 12.04 8.38 12.45
CA PHE A 47 12.41 7.60 11.29
C PHE A 47 12.01 8.37 10.04
N ILE A 48 12.99 8.68 9.20
CA ILE A 48 12.81 9.42 7.95
C ILE A 48 12.71 8.42 6.82
N ILE A 49 11.58 8.42 6.10
CA ILE A 49 11.33 7.51 4.99
C ILE A 49 11.09 8.33 3.73
N ASN A 50 11.74 7.99 2.63
CA ASN A 50 11.50 8.58 1.33
C ASN A 50 10.45 7.75 0.55
N PRO A 51 9.16 8.12 0.57
CA PRO A 51 8.17 7.40 -0.21
C PRO A 51 8.42 7.54 -1.72
N TRP A 52 9.26 8.46 -2.20
CA TRP A 52 9.60 8.61 -3.62
C TRP A 52 10.76 7.70 -4.06
N ASN A 53 11.21 6.81 -3.18
CA ASN A 53 12.10 5.70 -3.50
C ASN A 53 11.34 4.37 -3.39
N TYR A 54 11.45 3.51 -4.39
CA TYR A 54 10.75 2.21 -4.46
C TYR A 54 11.04 1.30 -3.27
N LEU A 55 12.31 1.15 -2.88
CA LEU A 55 12.67 0.24 -1.78
C LEU A 55 12.16 0.77 -0.44
N GLU A 56 12.25 2.08 -0.22
CA GLU A 56 11.77 2.68 1.02
C GLU A 56 10.24 2.64 1.12
N ARG A 57 9.52 2.93 0.03
CA ARG A 57 8.06 2.76 -0.02
C ARG A 57 7.65 1.30 0.19
N MET A 58 8.34 0.35 -0.46
CA MET A 58 8.09 -1.08 -0.28
C MET A 58 8.37 -1.54 1.16
N GLY A 59 9.40 -0.98 1.80
CA GLY A 59 9.78 -1.34 3.16
C GLY A 59 8.72 -0.97 4.19
N MET A 60 7.95 0.11 3.95
CA MET A 60 6.79 0.44 4.78
C MET A 60 5.78 -0.71 4.82
N TYR A 61 5.47 -1.32 3.67
CA TYR A 61 4.59 -2.49 3.59
C TYR A 61 5.19 -3.74 4.20
N LYS A 62 6.49 -3.97 4.00
CA LYS A 62 7.20 -5.13 4.58
C LYS A 62 7.17 -5.09 6.10
N ILE A 63 7.36 -3.90 6.70
CA ILE A 63 7.22 -3.71 8.14
C ILE A 63 5.77 -3.91 8.57
N LEU A 64 4.80 -3.34 7.86
CA LEU A 64 3.37 -3.51 8.15
C LEU A 64 2.97 -4.98 8.18
N LEU A 65 3.37 -5.76 7.17
CA LEU A 65 3.13 -7.20 7.11
C LEU A 65 3.79 -7.93 8.28
N SER A 66 5.03 -7.60 8.61
CA SER A 66 5.74 -8.23 9.72
C SER A 66 5.08 -7.92 11.08
N GLN A 67 4.66 -6.68 11.30
CA GLN A 67 4.07 -6.24 12.57
C GLN A 67 2.63 -6.73 12.75
N SER A 68 1.91 -6.89 11.64
CA SER A 68 0.54 -7.40 11.65
C SER A 68 0.43 -8.92 11.62
N ALA A 69 1.53 -9.65 11.39
CA ALA A 69 1.50 -11.10 11.18
C ALA A 69 0.79 -11.89 12.28
N LYS A 70 0.96 -11.48 13.54
CA LYS A 70 0.32 -12.12 14.70
C LYS A 70 -1.21 -12.04 14.69
N TYR A 71 -1.82 -11.10 13.96
CA TYR A 71 -3.28 -10.97 13.86
C TYR A 71 -3.87 -11.86 12.76
N PHE A 72 -3.03 -12.40 11.88
CA PHE A 72 -3.41 -13.24 10.75
C PHE A 72 -2.82 -14.66 10.83
N SER A 73 -2.19 -15.02 11.94
CA SER A 73 -1.53 -16.32 12.11
C SER A 73 -2.48 -17.52 12.00
N ASP A 74 -3.77 -17.31 12.27
CA ASP A 74 -4.80 -18.33 12.17
C ASP A 74 -5.27 -18.55 10.72
N LEU A 75 -4.97 -17.62 9.80
CA LEU A 75 -5.38 -17.71 8.40
C LEU A 75 -4.46 -18.65 7.60
N GLY A 76 -3.18 -18.70 7.94
CA GLY A 76 -2.21 -19.55 7.25
C GLY A 76 -0.79 -19.42 7.80
N PRO A 77 0.11 -20.34 7.39
CA PRO A 77 1.50 -20.32 7.80
C PRO A 77 2.25 -19.13 7.15
N ASN A 78 3.42 -18.81 7.72
CA ASN A 78 4.40 -17.89 7.12
C ASN A 78 3.88 -16.49 6.74
N ASN A 79 2.77 -16.05 7.35
CA ASN A 79 2.10 -14.79 7.05
C ASN A 79 1.57 -14.69 5.60
N GLU A 80 1.45 -15.80 4.85
CA GLU A 80 1.06 -15.79 3.43
C GLU A 80 -0.39 -15.33 3.22
N GLU A 81 -1.26 -15.57 4.20
CA GLU A 81 -2.69 -15.22 4.16
C GLU A 81 -2.99 -13.87 4.82
N ASN A 82 -1.97 -13.02 5.01
CA ASN A 82 -2.17 -11.66 5.50
C ASN A 82 -2.91 -10.83 4.47
N LEU A 83 -4.08 -10.31 4.83
CA LEU A 83 -4.94 -9.54 3.92
C LEU A 83 -4.27 -8.27 3.39
N LEU A 84 -3.19 -7.82 4.01
CA LEU A 84 -2.46 -6.62 3.60
C LEU A 84 -1.46 -6.87 2.46
N TRP A 85 -1.28 -8.11 1.97
CA TRP A 85 -0.39 -8.42 0.83
C TRP A 85 -0.76 -7.71 -0.47
N GLY A 86 -2.04 -7.32 -0.63
CA GLY A 86 -2.47 -6.57 -1.81
C GLY A 86 -1.68 -5.28 -2.04
N LEU A 87 -1.30 -4.59 -0.96
CA LEU A 87 -0.57 -3.32 -1.01
C LEU A 87 0.85 -3.46 -1.65
N PRO A 88 1.75 -4.32 -1.12
CA PRO A 88 3.07 -4.50 -1.72
C PRO A 88 3.04 -5.20 -3.08
N LEU A 89 2.08 -6.11 -3.33
CA LEU A 89 1.94 -6.76 -4.63
C LEU A 89 1.55 -5.77 -5.74
N GLN A 90 0.57 -4.90 -5.46
CA GLN A 90 0.19 -3.83 -6.39
C GLN A 90 1.34 -2.86 -6.65
N HIS A 91 2.06 -2.46 -5.60
CA HIS A 91 3.20 -1.56 -5.74
C HIS A 91 4.36 -2.20 -6.55
N GLY A 92 4.63 -3.49 -6.31
CA GLY A 92 5.61 -4.26 -7.07
C GLY A 92 5.27 -4.37 -8.55
N TRP A 93 4.00 -4.60 -8.88
CA TRP A 93 3.53 -4.60 -10.27
C TRP A 93 3.72 -3.24 -10.96
N GLN A 94 3.44 -2.13 -10.26
CA GLN A 94 3.63 -0.79 -10.82
C GLN A 94 5.10 -0.50 -11.13
N PHE A 95 5.99 -0.91 -10.23
CA PHE A 95 7.43 -0.80 -10.43
C PHE A 95 7.90 -1.63 -11.62
N HIS A 96 7.58 -2.94 -11.64
CA HIS A 96 8.03 -3.85 -12.69
C HIS A 96 7.54 -3.44 -14.09
N THR A 97 6.39 -2.78 -14.16
CA THR A 97 5.80 -2.34 -15.44
C THR A 97 6.18 -0.91 -15.85
N GLY A 98 7.08 -0.25 -15.11
CA GLY A 98 7.54 1.11 -15.41
C GLY A 98 6.50 2.20 -15.15
N ARG A 99 5.36 1.88 -14.52
CA ARG A 99 4.29 2.85 -14.24
C ARG A 99 4.69 3.93 -13.25
N LEU A 100 5.72 3.68 -12.43
CA LEU A 100 6.24 4.64 -11.46
C LEU A 100 7.29 5.61 -12.04
N ALA A 101 7.78 5.36 -13.26
CA ALA A 101 8.79 6.20 -13.92
C ALA A 101 8.19 7.51 -14.44
N ASP A 102 9.07 8.46 -14.78
CA ASP A 102 8.66 9.74 -15.36
C ASP A 102 8.04 9.54 -16.77
N PRO A 103 6.74 9.86 -16.96
CA PRO A 103 6.10 9.71 -18.26
C PRO A 103 6.37 10.88 -19.22
N THR A 104 6.95 11.98 -18.74
CA THR A 104 7.13 13.23 -19.50
C THR A 104 8.42 13.26 -20.31
N ASN A 105 9.37 12.37 -20.00
CA ASN A 105 10.74 12.38 -20.50
C ASN A 105 11.54 13.65 -20.17
N VAL A 106 11.10 14.45 -19.19
CA VAL A 106 11.86 15.62 -18.70
C VAL A 106 13.00 15.17 -17.79
N THR A 107 12.79 14.11 -17.02
CA THR A 107 13.78 13.49 -16.14
C THR A 107 14.03 12.03 -16.52
N THR A 108 15.07 11.44 -15.93
CA THR A 108 15.41 10.01 -16.05
C THR A 108 14.96 9.20 -14.83
N CYS A 109 14.02 9.71 -14.03
CA CYS A 109 13.50 9.04 -12.83
C CYS A 109 12.76 7.74 -13.21
N GLY A 110 13.12 6.62 -12.58
CA GLY A 110 12.54 5.29 -12.84
C GLY A 110 13.07 4.61 -14.10
N TYR A 111 14.10 5.17 -14.75
CA TYR A 111 14.78 4.58 -15.91
C TYR A 111 16.23 4.20 -15.56
N GLU A 112 16.75 3.16 -16.23
CA GLU A 112 18.12 2.67 -16.08
C GLU A 112 19.20 3.75 -16.33
N ALA A 113 18.91 4.73 -17.19
CA ALA A 113 19.83 5.82 -17.49
C ALA A 113 19.95 6.85 -16.34
N GLY A 114 19.06 6.80 -15.35
CA GLY A 114 19.00 7.68 -14.19
C GLY A 114 19.03 6.89 -12.89
N ASP A 115 18.03 7.13 -12.05
CA ASP A 115 17.79 6.34 -10.83
C ASP A 115 16.60 5.39 -11.09
N PRO A 116 16.83 4.07 -11.26
CA PRO A 116 15.77 3.11 -11.50
C PRO A 116 14.84 2.91 -10.30
N LEU A 117 15.24 3.31 -9.09
CA LEU A 117 14.42 3.21 -7.88
C LEU A 117 13.60 4.48 -7.61
N CYS A 118 13.86 5.55 -8.35
CA CYS A 118 13.11 6.79 -8.25
C CYS A 118 11.65 6.60 -8.70
N ILE A 119 10.73 7.10 -7.90
CA ILE A 119 9.30 7.17 -8.21
C ILE A 119 8.99 8.62 -8.61
N SER A 120 8.53 8.81 -9.83
CA SER A 120 8.28 10.15 -10.38
C SER A 120 6.97 10.73 -9.87
N GLU A 121 7.01 11.95 -9.35
CA GLU A 121 5.81 12.74 -8.99
C GLU A 121 4.92 13.04 -10.21
N GLU A 122 5.52 13.16 -11.40
CA GLU A 122 4.81 13.32 -12.69
C GLU A 122 4.05 12.05 -13.12
N SER A 123 4.28 10.90 -12.47
CA SER A 123 3.51 9.70 -12.76
C SER A 123 2.15 9.75 -12.08
N TRP A 124 1.10 9.70 -12.90
CA TRP A 124 -0.27 9.56 -12.41
C TRP A 124 -0.44 8.35 -11.48
N TRP A 125 0.21 7.22 -11.80
CA TRP A 125 0.18 6.03 -10.96
C TRP A 125 0.88 6.26 -9.62
N ALA A 126 2.02 6.94 -9.62
CA ALA A 126 2.78 7.24 -8.41
C ALA A 126 2.00 8.18 -7.47
N CYS A 127 1.36 9.21 -8.03
CA CYS A 127 0.56 10.18 -7.29
C CYS A 127 -0.67 9.51 -6.63
N MET A 128 -1.48 8.79 -7.42
CA MET A 128 -2.64 8.06 -6.86
C MET A 128 -2.22 6.99 -5.84
N ASN A 129 -1.12 6.27 -6.10
CA ASN A 129 -0.64 5.24 -5.17
C ASN A 129 0.07 5.79 -3.94
N TYR A 130 0.45 7.07 -3.93
CA TYR A 130 0.97 7.68 -2.71
C TYR A 130 -0.06 7.54 -1.59
N HIS A 131 -1.31 7.92 -1.83
CA HIS A 131 -2.36 7.84 -0.81
C HIS A 131 -2.73 6.39 -0.47
N LEU A 132 -2.77 5.50 -1.47
CA LEU A 132 -3.01 4.06 -1.25
C LEU A 132 -1.89 3.37 -0.47
N CYS A 133 -0.69 3.96 -0.43
CA CYS A 133 0.45 3.45 0.32
C CYS A 133 0.53 4.07 1.71
N THR A 134 0.56 5.38 1.74
CA THR A 134 0.92 6.19 2.90
C THR A 134 -0.18 6.19 3.94
N LEU A 135 -1.45 6.33 3.55
CA LEU A 135 -2.56 6.42 4.48
C LEU A 135 -2.76 5.12 5.27
N PRO A 136 -2.78 3.92 4.66
CA PRO A 136 -2.89 2.67 5.42
C PRO A 136 -1.74 2.45 6.40
N VAL A 137 -0.51 2.82 6.03
CA VAL A 137 0.66 2.63 6.90
C VAL A 137 0.64 3.61 8.06
N LEU A 138 0.37 4.89 7.81
CA LEU A 138 0.31 5.90 8.88
C LEU A 138 -0.89 5.66 9.81
N ALA A 139 -2.02 5.17 9.29
CA ALA A 139 -3.12 4.72 10.14
C ALA A 139 -2.73 3.51 11.01
N ALA A 140 -1.87 2.61 10.51
CA ALA A 140 -1.32 1.50 11.31
C ALA A 140 -0.36 1.99 12.40
N VAL A 141 0.43 3.03 12.12
CA VAL A 141 1.25 3.71 13.14
C VAL A 141 0.33 4.27 14.23
N ASP A 142 -0.71 5.00 13.83
CA ASP A 142 -1.63 5.64 14.77
C ASP A 142 -2.46 4.65 15.61
N ALA A 143 -2.82 3.50 15.01
CA ALA A 143 -3.44 2.38 15.71
C ALA A 143 -2.46 1.61 16.62
N GLY A 144 -1.18 1.97 16.66
CA GLY A 144 -0.15 1.30 17.45
C GLY A 144 0.27 -0.08 16.92
N ILE A 145 -0.15 -0.46 15.72
CA ILE A 145 0.23 -1.74 15.09
C ILE A 145 1.71 -1.77 14.77
N MET A 146 2.27 -0.66 14.31
CA MET A 146 3.63 -0.58 13.79
C MET A 146 4.72 -0.61 14.88
N GLY A 147 4.34 -0.52 16.16
CA GLY A 147 5.29 -0.58 17.29
C GLY A 147 6.19 0.66 17.43
N VAL A 148 5.79 1.79 16.82
CA VAL A 148 6.41 3.11 16.94
C VAL A 148 5.33 4.14 17.26
N SER A 149 5.71 5.25 17.89
CA SER A 149 4.77 6.34 18.19
C SER A 149 4.42 7.17 16.95
N SER A 150 3.23 7.76 16.92
CA SER A 150 2.73 8.57 15.79
C SER A 150 3.62 9.77 15.43
N ASP A 151 4.36 10.30 16.40
CA ASP A 151 5.32 11.39 16.23
C ASP A 151 6.70 10.93 15.75
N GLN A 152 6.96 9.62 15.65
CA GLN A 152 8.27 9.06 15.29
C GLN A 152 8.40 8.70 13.81
N VAL A 153 7.39 8.92 12.97
CA VAL A 153 7.44 8.61 11.54
C VAL A 153 7.27 9.89 10.74
N GLN A 154 8.23 10.17 9.86
CA GLN A 154 8.21 11.32 8.96
C GLN A 154 8.52 10.86 7.53
N LEU A 155 7.61 11.15 6.61
CA LEU A 155 7.81 10.94 5.20
C LEU A 155 8.46 12.19 4.57
N LEU A 156 9.34 11.97 3.59
CA LEU A 156 9.91 13.07 2.83
C LEU A 156 8.94 13.54 1.74
N PRO A 157 8.86 14.86 1.51
CA PRO A 157 8.08 15.40 0.41
C PRO A 157 8.73 15.07 -0.94
N PRO A 158 7.92 15.07 -2.02
CA PRO A 158 8.44 15.08 -3.38
C PRO A 158 9.26 16.36 -3.63
N GLN A 159 9.97 16.40 -4.76
CA GLN A 159 10.77 17.57 -5.10
C GLN A 159 9.85 18.75 -5.44
N ASN A 160 8.82 18.50 -6.27
CA ASN A 160 7.76 19.45 -6.59
C ASN A 160 6.43 19.01 -5.96
N ASP A 161 5.37 19.80 -6.10
CA ASP A 161 4.00 19.44 -5.67
C ASP A 161 3.82 19.04 -4.19
N GLN A 162 4.64 19.59 -3.31
CA GLN A 162 4.66 19.23 -1.89
C GLN A 162 3.33 19.50 -1.16
N GLU A 163 2.51 20.42 -1.66
CA GLU A 163 1.22 20.78 -1.05
C GLU A 163 0.12 19.74 -1.29
N ASN A 164 0.32 18.81 -2.23
CA ASN A 164 -0.68 17.80 -2.59
C ASN A 164 -0.65 16.55 -1.71
N PHE A 165 0.36 16.42 -0.84
CA PHE A 165 0.57 15.23 -0.02
C PHE A 165 0.69 15.56 1.46
N CYS A 166 0.49 14.54 2.29
CA CYS A 166 0.66 14.59 3.73
C CYS A 166 1.81 13.66 4.16
N TYR A 167 2.51 13.98 5.26
CA TYR A 167 3.83 13.40 5.53
C TYR A 167 4.02 12.80 6.92
N ASN A 168 3.05 12.94 7.80
CA ASN A 168 3.04 12.32 9.12
C ASN A 168 1.58 12.04 9.51
N VAL A 169 1.39 11.34 10.63
CA VAL A 169 0.06 10.94 11.09
C VAL A 169 -0.88 12.14 11.24
N THR A 170 -0.44 13.21 11.92
CA THR A 170 -1.27 14.39 12.20
C THR A 170 -1.72 15.12 10.93
N ASP A 171 -0.79 15.33 9.99
CA ASP A 171 -1.09 16.02 8.73
C ASP A 171 -2.04 15.16 7.87
N CYS A 172 -1.81 13.85 7.81
CA CYS A 172 -2.65 12.95 7.03
C CYS A 172 -4.04 12.76 7.62
N GLU A 173 -4.17 12.70 8.94
CA GLU A 173 -5.47 12.68 9.62
C GLU A 173 -6.25 13.97 9.39
N SER A 174 -5.56 15.12 9.36
CA SER A 174 -6.19 16.41 9.06
C SER A 174 -6.64 16.53 7.60
N ALA A 175 -5.83 16.06 6.66
CA ALA A 175 -6.11 16.15 5.23
C ALA A 175 -7.11 15.08 4.72
N PHE A 176 -7.05 13.87 5.27
CA PHE A 176 -7.85 12.71 4.85
C PHE A 176 -8.51 11.99 6.04
N PRO A 177 -9.32 12.70 6.86
CA PRO A 177 -9.83 12.18 8.13
C PRO A 177 -10.68 10.93 7.96
N GLU A 178 -11.51 10.85 6.92
CA GLU A 178 -12.36 9.70 6.68
C GLU A 178 -11.55 8.45 6.33
N VAL A 179 -10.59 8.56 5.41
CA VAL A 179 -9.77 7.42 4.96
C VAL A 179 -8.85 6.94 6.07
N MET A 180 -8.19 7.86 6.79
CA MET A 180 -7.38 7.53 7.97
C MET A 180 -8.22 6.86 9.04
N GLY A 181 -9.42 7.36 9.32
CA GLY A 181 -10.36 6.80 10.28
C GLY A 181 -10.82 5.38 9.92
N LYS A 182 -11.17 5.12 8.66
CA LYS A 182 -11.55 3.78 8.17
C LYS A 182 -10.40 2.78 8.34
N TRP A 183 -9.18 3.15 7.95
CA TRP A 183 -8.00 2.29 8.13
C TRP A 183 -7.67 2.05 9.60
N LYS A 184 -7.71 3.09 10.44
CA LYS A 184 -7.48 2.96 11.88
C LYS A 184 -8.49 2.02 12.52
N ALA A 185 -9.78 2.17 12.19
CA ALA A 185 -10.83 1.27 12.67
C ALA A 185 -10.60 -0.18 12.23
N PHE A 186 -10.17 -0.41 10.98
CA PHE A 186 -9.77 -1.75 10.52
C PHE A 186 -8.65 -2.34 11.40
N TYR A 187 -7.60 -1.56 11.70
CA TYR A 187 -6.50 -2.01 12.55
C TYR A 187 -6.92 -2.28 13.99
N GLU A 188 -7.77 -1.44 14.56
CA GLU A 188 -8.34 -1.64 15.89
C GLU A 188 -9.17 -2.94 15.97
N VAL A 189 -9.95 -3.24 14.92
CA VAL A 189 -10.72 -4.48 14.82
C VAL A 189 -9.79 -5.70 14.80
N ILE A 190 -8.77 -5.74 13.94
CA ILE A 190 -7.87 -6.91 13.89
C ILE A 190 -7.01 -7.02 15.16
N HIS A 191 -6.70 -5.89 15.82
CA HIS A 191 -5.96 -5.87 17.08
C HIS A 191 -6.76 -6.49 18.23
N GLN A 192 -8.04 -6.11 18.36
CA GLN A 192 -8.95 -6.61 19.40
C GLN A 192 -9.44 -8.03 19.11
N SER A 193 -9.57 -8.38 17.83
CA SER A 193 -10.21 -9.61 17.38
C SER A 193 -9.23 -10.73 17.08
N GLY A 194 -8.04 -10.78 17.68
CA GLY A 194 -6.99 -11.80 17.42
C GLY A 194 -7.40 -13.28 17.59
N HIS A 195 -8.70 -13.57 17.78
CA HIS A 195 -9.35 -14.89 17.80
C HIS A 195 -10.63 -15.00 16.93
N PHE A 196 -11.10 -13.91 16.31
CA PHE A 196 -12.46 -13.80 15.70
C PHE A 196 -12.49 -13.09 14.33
N VAL A 197 -11.34 -12.79 13.71
CA VAL A 197 -11.24 -12.18 12.37
C VAL A 197 -12.01 -13.02 11.32
N PHE A 198 -11.99 -14.35 11.46
CA PHE A 198 -12.70 -15.26 10.57
C PHE A 198 -14.23 -15.06 10.58
N HIS A 199 -14.83 -14.84 11.75
CA HIS A 199 -16.29 -14.72 11.85
C HIS A 199 -16.80 -13.39 11.29
N TRP A 200 -16.01 -12.31 11.40
CA TRP A 200 -16.37 -11.01 10.84
C TRP A 200 -16.21 -10.97 9.31
N LEU A 201 -15.13 -11.57 8.77
CA LEU A 201 -14.93 -11.70 7.33
C LEU A 201 -15.99 -12.59 6.69
N VAL A 202 -16.33 -13.73 7.30
CA VAL A 202 -17.43 -14.59 6.83
C VAL A 202 -18.78 -13.86 6.90
N TRP A 203 -19.03 -13.03 7.93
CA TRP A 203 -20.26 -12.22 7.99
C TRP A 203 -20.32 -11.12 6.93
N ALA A 204 -19.18 -10.47 6.64
CA ALA A 204 -19.09 -9.48 5.57
C ALA A 204 -19.22 -10.13 4.18
N ASP A 205 -18.61 -11.31 3.99
CA ASP A 205 -18.68 -12.14 2.78
C ASP A 205 -20.12 -12.61 2.48
N VAL A 206 -20.81 -13.12 3.51
CA VAL A 206 -22.23 -13.52 3.42
C VAL A 206 -23.15 -12.32 3.11
N LYS A 207 -22.80 -11.11 3.54
CA LYS A 207 -23.56 -9.90 3.19
C LYS A 207 -23.25 -9.35 1.80
N ASN A 208 -22.02 -9.52 1.31
CA ASN A 208 -21.54 -8.87 0.09
C ASN A 208 -21.31 -9.82 -1.10
N GLY A 209 -21.63 -11.11 -0.97
CA GLY A 209 -21.78 -12.00 -2.12
C GLY A 209 -20.50 -12.68 -2.63
N GLY A 210 -19.48 -12.89 -1.79
CA GLY A 210 -18.41 -13.84 -2.10
C GLY A 210 -17.17 -13.31 -2.80
N ASP A 211 -17.03 -12.00 -3.05
CA ASP A 211 -15.95 -11.45 -3.91
C ASP A 211 -14.94 -10.63 -3.11
N LEU A 212 -14.22 -11.33 -2.24
CA LEU A 212 -13.27 -10.76 -1.28
C LEU A 212 -12.14 -9.95 -1.98
N GLY A 213 -11.55 -10.45 -3.06
CA GLY A 213 -10.31 -9.93 -3.68
C GLY A 213 -10.26 -8.45 -4.10
N LEU A 214 -11.37 -7.90 -4.59
CA LEU A 214 -11.44 -6.57 -5.21
C LEU A 214 -12.32 -5.59 -4.41
N SER A 215 -13.32 -6.10 -3.67
CA SER A 215 -14.31 -5.25 -2.99
C SER A 215 -13.79 -4.55 -1.73
N TRP A 216 -12.76 -5.07 -1.05
CA TRP A 216 -12.24 -4.43 0.17
C TRP A 216 -11.46 -3.15 -0.11
N ILE A 217 -10.76 -3.11 -1.24
CA ILE A 217 -9.97 -1.96 -1.70
C ILE A 217 -10.95 -0.89 -2.17
N ASP A 218 -12.01 -1.27 -2.89
CA ASP A 218 -13.08 -0.36 -3.31
C ASP A 218 -13.88 0.25 -2.14
N TRP A 219 -14.02 -0.46 -1.01
CA TRP A 219 -14.64 0.08 0.22
C TRP A 219 -13.74 1.05 1.01
N LEU A 220 -12.42 0.92 0.88
CA LEU A 220 -11.45 1.80 1.54
C LEU A 220 -11.13 3.05 0.71
N ILE A 221 -11.39 3.01 -0.59
CA ILE A 221 -11.12 4.10 -1.55
C ILE A 221 -12.37 4.96 -1.81
N ASN A 222 -13.59 4.44 -1.60
CA ASN A 222 -14.87 5.19 -1.73
C ASN A 222 -15.59 5.39 -0.39
#